data_AF-A0A969BBL7-F1
#
_entry.id   AF-A0A969BBL7-F1
#
_cell.length_a   1.000
_cell.length_b   1.000
_cell.length_c   1.000
_cell.angle_alpha   90.00
_cell.angle_beta   90.00
_cell.angle_gamma   90.00
#
_symmetry.space_group_name_H-M   'P 1'
#
loop_
_entity.id
_entity.type
_entity.pdbx_description
1 polymer ?
#
loop_
_entity_poly.entity_id
_entity_poly.type
_entity_poly.pdbx_seq_one_letter_code
_entity_poly.pdbx_strand_id
1 'polypeptide(L)'
;MRVISQMEEAGIVRAQFMGRCRGEPLPIQQLANQEFDESTQRFLDILQRALPNQTRTELQWKLDMAIAVLIRTLNQVGQSGKLITGSSSEEVEIAIARLVKFVAQGMKA
;
A
#
# COMPACT_ATOMS: atom_id res chain seq x y z
N MET A 1 -3.82 -5.43 -3.84
CA MET A 1 -3.57 -5.17 -5.28
C MET A 1 -4.33 -6.12 -6.21
N ARG A 2 -4.73 -7.33 -5.78
CA ARG A 2 -5.64 -8.21 -6.55
C ARG A 2 -6.94 -7.55 -7.04
N VAL A 3 -7.43 -6.53 -6.32
CA VAL A 3 -8.60 -5.73 -6.76
C VAL A 3 -8.40 -5.09 -8.13
N ILE A 4 -7.16 -4.78 -8.52
CA ILE A 4 -6.83 -4.18 -9.81
C ILE A 4 -7.00 -5.21 -10.94
N SER A 5 -6.52 -6.45 -10.73
CA SER A 5 -6.51 -7.49 -11.77
C SER A 5 -7.78 -8.32 -11.88
N GLN A 6 -8.64 -8.33 -10.86
CA GLN A 6 -9.85 -9.15 -10.85
C GLN A 6 -11.09 -8.46 -11.45
N MET A 7 -11.03 -7.16 -11.73
CA MET A 7 -12.23 -6.36 -12.05
C MET A 7 -12.03 -5.39 -13.22
N GLU A 8 -11.02 -5.64 -14.06
CA GLU A 8 -10.71 -4.80 -15.24
C GLU A 8 -10.72 -3.30 -14.90
N GLU A 9 -11.48 -2.49 -15.64
CA GLU A 9 -11.58 -1.04 -15.45
C GLU A 9 -12.16 -0.66 -14.08
N ALA A 10 -13.12 -1.42 -13.55
CA ALA A 10 -13.66 -1.21 -12.20
C ALA A 10 -12.60 -1.45 -11.11
N GLY A 11 -11.62 -2.32 -11.37
CA GLY A 11 -10.48 -2.56 -10.49
C GLY A 11 -9.58 -1.34 -10.35
N ILE A 12 -9.36 -0.62 -11.45
CA ILE A 12 -8.58 0.63 -11.48
C ILE A 12 -9.30 1.73 -10.68
N VAL A 13 -10.60 1.93 -10.91
CA VAL A 13 -11.39 2.94 -10.19
C VAL A 13 -11.37 2.68 -8.68
N ARG A 14 -11.54 1.42 -8.26
CA ARG A 14 -11.47 1.03 -6.83
C ARG A 14 -10.09 1.25 -6.24
N ALA A 15 -9.03 0.91 -6.99
CA ALA A 15 -7.66 1.17 -6.55
C ALA A 15 -7.41 2.65 -6.30
N GLN A 16 -7.77 3.51 -7.26
CA GLN A 16 -7.62 4.94 -7.10
C GLN A 16 -8.48 5.49 -5.95
N PHE A 17 -9.70 4.99 -5.77
CA PHE A 17 -10.54 5.36 -4.62
C PHE A 17 -9.84 5.06 -3.29
N MET A 18 -9.31 3.83 -3.11
CA MET A 18 -8.57 3.47 -1.89
C MET A 18 -7.36 4.39 -1.65
N GLY A 19 -6.65 4.78 -2.71
CA GLY A 19 -5.55 5.73 -2.60
C GLY A 19 -6.01 7.13 -2.17
N ARG A 20 -7.13 7.62 -2.70
CA ARG A 20 -7.63 8.98 -2.44
C ARG A 20 -8.20 9.13 -1.04
N CYS A 21 -8.90 8.12 -0.51
CA CYS A 21 -9.51 8.17 0.83
C CYS A 21 -8.53 8.59 1.95
N ARG A 22 -7.23 8.33 1.76
CA ARG A 22 -6.17 8.70 2.71
C ARG A 22 -5.70 10.15 2.60
N GLY A 23 -6.10 10.87 1.55
CA GLY A 23 -5.83 12.31 1.34
C GLY A 23 -7.07 13.20 1.36
N GLU A 24 -8.27 12.63 1.53
CA GLU A 24 -9.54 13.35 1.71
C GLU A 24 -9.59 14.15 3.03
N PRO A 25 -10.61 15.00 3.30
CA PRO A 25 -10.74 15.67 4.60
C PRO A 25 -10.77 14.70 5.80
N LEU A 26 -10.39 15.22 6.98
CA LEU A 26 -10.17 14.43 8.21
C LEU A 26 -11.25 13.38 8.53
N PRO A 27 -12.57 13.64 8.39
CA PRO A 27 -13.59 12.63 8.68
C PRO A 27 -13.47 11.37 7.80
N ILE A 28 -13.10 11.51 6.53
CA ILE A 28 -12.93 10.38 5.61
C ILE A 28 -11.62 9.64 5.92
N GLN A 29 -10.54 10.36 6.24
CA GLN A 29 -9.30 9.74 6.66
C GLN A 29 -9.49 8.90 7.93
N GLN A 30 -10.30 9.36 8.88
CA GLN A 30 -10.61 8.62 10.10
C GLN A 30 -11.32 7.30 9.80
N LEU A 31 -12.31 7.31 8.89
CA LEU A 31 -12.97 6.07 8.46
C LEU A 31 -11.98 5.09 7.81
N ALA A 32 -11.11 5.59 6.93
CA ALA A 32 -10.07 4.75 6.33
C ALA A 32 -9.11 4.21 7.39
N ASN A 33 -8.68 5.02 8.36
CA ASN A 33 -7.78 4.58 9.41
C ASN A 33 -8.45 3.51 10.30
N GLN A 34 -9.72 3.69 10.67
CA GLN A 34 -10.48 2.71 11.44
C GLN A 34 -10.61 1.37 10.72
N GLU A 35 -10.92 1.40 9.41
CA GLU A 35 -11.05 0.18 8.60
C GLU A 35 -9.75 -0.64 8.56
N PHE A 36 -8.60 0.04 8.54
CA PHE A 36 -7.30 -0.62 8.40
C PHE A 36 -6.54 -0.82 9.72
N ASP A 37 -6.98 -0.25 10.84
CA ASP A 37 -6.23 -0.24 12.11
C ASP A 37 -5.85 -1.66 12.58
N GLU A 38 -6.82 -2.58 12.62
CA GLU A 38 -6.58 -3.96 13.06
C GLU A 38 -5.55 -4.66 12.15
N SER A 39 -5.59 -4.38 10.84
CA SER A 39 -4.63 -4.95 9.90
C SER A 39 -3.23 -4.35 10.09
N THR A 40 -3.15 -3.04 10.34
CA THR A 40 -1.91 -2.32 10.63
C THR A 40 -1.25 -2.86 11.90
N GLN A 41 -2.01 -3.02 12.99
CA GLN A 41 -1.47 -3.57 14.24
C GLN A 41 -0.92 -4.98 14.06
N ARG A 42 -1.66 -5.85 13.36
CA ARG A 42 -1.20 -7.22 13.06
C ARG A 42 0.09 -7.23 12.23
N PHE A 43 0.21 -6.34 11.25
CA PHE A 43 1.44 -6.22 10.46
C PHE A 43 2.62 -5.76 11.32
N LEU A 44 2.42 -4.80 12.23
CA LEU A 44 3.47 -4.35 13.14
C LEU A 44 3.93 -5.45 14.09
N ASP A 45 3.02 -6.30 14.57
CA ASP A 45 3.38 -7.44 15.42
C ASP A 45 4.23 -8.49 14.69
N ILE A 46 3.98 -8.66 13.39
CA ILE A 46 4.79 -9.53 12.53
C ILE A 46 6.15 -8.87 12.26
N LEU A 47 6.17 -7.58 11.95
CA LEU A 47 7.41 -6.83 11.74
C LEU A 47 8.30 -6.84 12.98
N GLN A 48 7.71 -6.68 14.18
CA GLN A 48 8.46 -6.74 15.44
C GLN A 48 9.12 -8.10 15.66
N ARG A 49 8.45 -9.19 15.27
CA ARG A 49 9.03 -10.54 15.32
C ARG A 49 10.13 -10.75 14.28
N ALA A 50 9.98 -10.18 13.09
CA ALA A 50 10.96 -10.31 12.01
C ALA A 50 12.19 -9.40 12.19
N LEU A 51 12.03 -8.28 12.88
CA LEU A 51 13.04 -7.25 13.09
C LEU A 51 13.13 -6.89 14.59
N PRO A 52 13.54 -7.85 15.45
CA PRO A 52 13.43 -7.71 16.91
C PRO A 52 14.29 -6.59 17.50
N ASN A 53 15.32 -6.14 16.77
CA ASN A 53 16.24 -5.10 17.21
C ASN A 53 15.75 -3.67 16.91
N GLN A 54 14.63 -3.53 16.19
CA GLN A 54 14.03 -2.23 15.91
C GLN A 54 12.90 -1.95 16.89
N THR A 55 12.77 -0.69 17.30
CA THR A 55 11.70 -0.27 18.21
C THR A 55 10.35 -0.29 17.51
N ARG A 56 9.27 -0.44 18.29
CA ARG A 56 7.90 -0.40 17.77
C ARG A 56 7.61 0.89 17.00
N THR A 57 8.11 2.02 17.49
CA THR A 57 7.95 3.34 16.86
C THR A 57 8.67 3.41 15.51
N GLU A 58 9.89 2.90 15.41
CA GLU A 58 10.62 2.86 14.12
C GLU A 58 9.89 1.99 13.10
N LEU A 59 9.37 0.83 13.53
CA LEU A 59 8.59 -0.06 12.67
C LEU A 59 7.27 0.57 12.23
N GLN A 60 6.62 1.36 13.10
CA GLN A 60 5.45 2.16 12.75
C GLN A 60 5.78 3.12 11.61
N TRP A 61 6.82 3.94 11.75
CA TRP A 61 7.24 4.89 10.71
C TRP A 61 7.56 4.20 9.39
N LYS A 62 8.26 3.06 9.44
CA LYS A 62 8.60 2.28 8.25
C LYS A 62 7.36 1.70 7.57
N LEU A 63 6.39 1.22 8.34
CA LEU A 63 5.12 0.75 7.81
C LEU A 63 4.31 1.91 7.20
N ASP A 64 4.28 3.08 7.85
CA ASP A 64 3.61 4.27 7.32
C ASP A 64 4.23 4.70 5.98
N MET A 65 5.55 4.63 5.83
CA MET A 65 6.23 4.88 4.55
C MET A 65 5.86 3.84 3.49
N ALA A 66 5.78 2.55 3.84
CA ALA A 66 5.33 1.51 2.92
C ALA A 66 3.89 1.74 2.45
N ILE A 67 3.00 2.13 3.37
CA ILE A 67 1.61 2.48 3.08
C ILE A 67 1.54 3.73 2.19
N ALA A 68 2.36 4.75 2.45
CA ALA A 68 2.42 5.96 1.63
C ALA A 68 2.84 5.65 0.17
N VAL A 69 3.82 4.77 -0.03
CA VAL A 69 4.23 4.29 -1.36
C VAL A 69 3.10 3.53 -2.05
N LEU A 70 2.38 2.68 -1.31
CA LEU A 70 1.21 1.97 -1.82
C LEU A 70 0.10 2.94 -2.24
N ILE A 71 -0.24 3.92 -1.40
CA ILE A 71 -1.24 4.95 -1.68
C ILE A 71 -0.87 5.74 -2.94
N ARG A 72 0.38 6.19 -3.05
CA ARG A 72 0.88 6.88 -4.25
C ARG A 72 0.71 6.02 -5.50
N THR A 73 1.04 4.75 -5.42
CA THR A 73 0.90 3.80 -6.54
C THR A 73 -0.57 3.66 -6.93
N LEU A 74 -1.45 3.42 -5.96
CA LEU A 74 -2.89 3.24 -6.17
C LEU A 74 -3.55 4.48 -6.79
N ASN A 75 -3.16 5.68 -6.37
CA ASN A 75 -3.64 6.95 -6.93
C ASN A 75 -3.25 7.17 -8.40
N GLN A 76 -2.23 6.46 -8.87
CA GLN A 76 -1.63 6.65 -10.19
C GLN A 76 -1.90 5.48 -11.15
N VAL A 77 -2.64 4.46 -10.72
CA VAL A 77 -3.00 3.30 -11.56
C VAL A 77 -3.73 3.77 -12.82
N GLY A 78 -3.34 3.24 -13.97
CA GLY A 78 -3.97 3.55 -15.26
C GLY A 78 -3.42 4.79 -15.96
N GLN A 79 -2.53 5.55 -15.31
CA GLN A 79 -1.90 6.72 -15.94
C GLN A 79 -0.64 6.30 -16.72
N SER A 80 -0.42 6.94 -17.87
CA SER A 80 0.77 6.68 -18.69
C SER A 80 2.08 7.00 -17.94
N GLY A 81 3.10 6.15 -18.12
CA GLY A 81 4.41 6.30 -17.49
C GLY A 81 4.44 6.02 -15.98
N LYS A 82 3.39 5.42 -15.41
CA LYS A 82 3.33 5.03 -13.99
C LYS A 82 3.67 3.57 -13.78
N LEU A 83 3.79 3.16 -12.52
CA LEU A 83 4.20 1.80 -12.16
C LEU A 83 3.18 0.74 -12.62
N ILE A 84 1.88 1.07 -12.60
CA ILE A 84 0.79 0.22 -13.07
C ILE A 84 -0.02 1.06 -14.06
N THR A 85 0.06 0.68 -15.32
CA THR A 85 -0.59 1.34 -16.47
C THR A 85 -1.86 0.61 -16.92
N GLY A 86 -2.01 -0.67 -16.61
CA GLY A 86 -3.20 -1.46 -16.91
C GLY A 86 -3.66 -2.36 -15.76
N SER A 87 -4.60 -3.26 -16.06
CA SER A 87 -5.19 -4.20 -15.11
C SER A 87 -4.75 -5.65 -15.33
N SER A 88 -3.77 -5.89 -16.20
CA SER A 88 -3.32 -7.28 -16.45
C SER A 88 -2.71 -7.88 -15.19
N SER A 89 -3.03 -9.14 -14.90
CA SER A 89 -2.48 -9.84 -13.72
C SER A 89 -0.95 -9.85 -13.71
N GLU A 90 -0.33 -10.07 -14.87
CA GLU A 90 1.13 -10.09 -15.01
C GLU A 90 1.76 -8.74 -14.62
N GLU A 91 1.23 -7.63 -15.14
CA GLU A 91 1.71 -6.30 -14.82
C GLU A 91 1.56 -5.96 -13.33
N VAL A 92 0.41 -6.30 -12.75
CA VAL A 92 0.14 -6.08 -11.32
C VAL A 92 1.13 -6.89 -10.46
N GLU A 93 1.41 -8.14 -10.81
CA GLU A 93 2.39 -8.98 -10.08
C GLU A 93 3.81 -8.43 -10.22
N ILE A 94 4.22 -7.96 -11.40
CA ILE A 94 5.52 -7.30 -11.61
C ILE A 94 5.62 -6.03 -10.74
N ALA A 95 4.56 -5.23 -10.67
CA ALA A 95 4.52 -4.04 -9.84
C ALA A 95 4.60 -4.38 -8.34
N ILE A 96 3.86 -5.41 -7.88
CA ILE A 96 3.95 -5.92 -6.51
C ILE A 96 5.40 -6.31 -6.19
N ALA A 97 6.04 -7.12 -7.05
CA ALA A 97 7.41 -7.57 -6.84
C ALA A 97 8.41 -6.41 -6.71
N ARG A 98 8.26 -5.37 -7.55
CA ARG A 98 9.10 -4.16 -7.49
C ARG A 98 8.89 -3.38 -6.18
N LEU A 99 7.65 -3.21 -5.75
CA LEU A 99 7.32 -2.50 -4.50
C LEU A 99 7.82 -3.27 -3.28
N VAL A 100 7.62 -4.58 -3.24
CA VAL A 100 8.13 -5.43 -2.16
C VAL A 100 9.65 -5.33 -2.09
N LYS A 101 10.35 -5.42 -3.24
CA LYS A 101 11.80 -5.27 -3.28
C LYS A 101 12.26 -3.92 -2.75
N PHE A 102 11.58 -2.83 -3.11
CA PHE A 102 11.89 -1.48 -2.64
C PHE A 102 11.66 -1.32 -1.13
N VAL A 103 10.46 -1.66 -0.66
CA VAL A 103 10.08 -1.53 0.76
C VAL A 103 10.92 -2.43 1.66
N ALA A 104 11.22 -3.66 1.22
CA ALA A 104 12.01 -4.60 2.01
C ALA A 104 13.43 -4.08 2.31
N GLN A 105 14.02 -3.27 1.43
CA GLN A 105 15.30 -2.62 1.72
C GLN A 105 15.15 -1.51 2.75
N GLY A 106 14.12 -0.66 2.62
CA GLY A 106 13.83 0.39 3.61
C GLY A 106 13.46 -0.16 5.00
N MET A 107 12.88 -1.37 5.08
CA MET A 107 12.59 -2.04 6.34
C MET A 107 13.87 -2.50 7.06
N LYS A 108 14.90 -2.91 6.31
CA LYS A 108 16.16 -3.45 6.86
C LYS A 108 17.18 -2.38 7.24
N ALA A 109 17.17 -1.23 6.55
CA ALA A 109 18.04 -0.09 6.82
C ALA A 109 17.81 0.46 8.23
#